data_AF-A0A535A6J0-F1
#
_entry.id   AF-A0A535A6J0-F1
#
_cell.length_a   1.000
_cell.length_b   1.000
_cell.length_c   1.000
_cell.angle_alpha   90.00
_cell.angle_beta   90.00
_cell.angle_gamma   90.00
#
_symmetry.space_group_name_H-M   'P 1'
#
loop_
_entity.id
_entity.type
_entity.pdbx_description
1 polymer ?
#
loop_
_entity_poly.entity_id
_entity_poly.type
_entity_poly.pdbx_seq_one_letter_code
_entity_poly.pdbx_strand_id
1 'polypeptide(L)'
;MDAAAASGDQRPGRDRRPPDRRRAGRALPCDRSGDHPVHRLPHPGRAGGARSGAPRARCGRTRGVPCPPPGRARAPLLCHLRRTLGDRQRRGARHRAGVPRGERLRGGSEPRDGGRPLPRLRATGSHRVTGGTFLGLPSARPEELSPGSADVAIVGIPHGVPYPVPGRTAGCAAAPAAIRSRSQRLARFADHHDFDLDGPMLVGTPPLRIVDAGDVDGDPDDGAGNATRATAAVGAILDARAIPIVLGGDNSVPIPVLRAYASREPIWVLQVDAHLDFRDEVAGVREGYSSAMRRATEMEHVERVVQVGLRGVGSARSADVADARAAGNLLVTARELRERGVASLLEKLPRAASVFIALDCDALDPAVMPAVSGASPGGLDYEQTADLLGGIASRCRLAGAAFTEFVPDMDLNEISALVVVRLVMRVLAGIDRAR
;
A
#
# COMPACT_ATOMS: atom_id res chain seq x y z
N MET A 1 -5.47 18.86 65.28
CA MET A 1 -4.93 19.19 66.60
C MET A 1 -3.58 18.52 66.69
N ASP A 2 -2.53 19.35 66.68
CA ASP A 2 -1.20 19.24 67.30
C ASP A 2 -0.37 17.94 67.06
N ALA A 3 0.85 17.96 66.47
CA ALA A 3 2.10 18.67 66.84
C ALA A 3 2.81 18.02 68.06
N ALA A 4 4.14 17.78 68.11
CA ALA A 4 5.24 18.04 67.17
C ALA A 4 6.53 17.22 67.51
N ALA A 5 7.49 17.16 66.57
CA ALA A 5 8.97 17.20 66.76
C ALA A 5 9.69 16.09 67.61
N ALA A 6 10.99 15.76 67.47
CA ALA A 6 12.09 16.29 66.65
C ALA A 6 13.20 15.23 66.35
N SER A 7 14.03 15.58 65.36
CA SER A 7 15.47 15.24 65.18
C SER A 7 15.85 13.88 64.55
N GLY A 8 16.85 13.77 63.66
CA GLY A 8 17.61 14.79 62.92
C GLY A 8 19.11 14.48 62.78
N ASP A 9 19.58 14.14 61.56
CA ASP A 9 20.96 14.44 61.11
C ASP A 9 21.06 14.42 59.56
N GLN A 10 22.14 14.99 59.00
CA GLN A 10 22.28 15.33 57.58
C GLN A 10 23.57 14.84 56.91
N ARG A 11 23.43 14.31 55.68
CA ARG A 11 24.36 14.44 54.53
C ARG A 11 25.73 13.68 54.61
N PRO A 12 26.51 13.60 53.50
CA PRO A 12 26.06 13.27 52.13
C PRO A 12 27.01 12.30 51.37
N GLY A 13 26.51 11.77 50.26
CA GLY A 13 27.32 11.62 49.03
C GLY A 13 27.77 10.21 48.63
N ARG A 14 27.40 9.83 47.40
CA ARG A 14 28.34 9.40 46.34
C ARG A 14 27.61 9.24 45.00
N ASP A 15 28.15 9.90 43.98
CA ASP A 15 27.75 9.71 42.59
C ASP A 15 27.80 8.24 42.17
N ARG A 16 26.80 7.80 41.39
CA ARG A 16 26.88 6.59 40.58
C ARG A 16 26.82 6.96 39.10
N ARG A 17 28.00 7.16 38.50
CA ARG A 17 28.15 7.17 37.04
C ARG A 17 27.83 5.76 36.48
N PRO A 18 27.23 5.65 35.29
CA PRO A 18 27.09 4.37 34.59
C PRO A 18 28.45 3.89 34.04
N PRO A 19 28.63 2.57 33.82
CA PRO A 19 29.90 2.03 33.33
C PRO A 19 30.10 2.26 31.81
N ASP A 20 31.20 2.93 31.46
CA ASP A 20 31.73 2.95 30.09
C ASP A 20 32.14 1.52 29.67
N ARG A 21 31.60 1.02 28.56
CA ARG A 21 32.03 -0.23 27.91
C ARG A 21 32.34 0.01 26.44
N ARG A 22 33.46 0.70 26.20
CA ARG A 22 34.26 0.57 24.97
C ARG A 22 34.39 -0.90 24.56
N ARG A 23 33.81 -1.30 23.43
CA ARG A 23 34.22 -2.51 22.71
C ARG A 23 35.23 -2.13 21.64
N ALA A 24 36.38 -2.80 21.67
CA ALA A 24 37.47 -2.58 20.75
C ALA A 24 37.08 -2.97 19.32
N GLY A 25 37.59 -2.22 18.34
CA GLY A 25 37.43 -2.56 16.93
C GLY A 25 38.21 -3.83 16.56
N ARG A 26 37.67 -4.57 15.58
CA ARG A 26 38.44 -5.49 14.73
C ARG A 26 38.38 -4.96 13.31
N ALA A 27 39.38 -4.18 12.93
CA ALA A 27 39.68 -3.96 11.52
C ALA A 27 40.25 -5.27 10.94
N LEU A 28 39.77 -5.67 9.77
CA LEU A 28 40.43 -6.70 8.96
C LEU A 28 41.61 -6.04 8.21
N PRO A 29 42.74 -6.74 8.03
CA PRO A 29 43.94 -6.12 7.47
C PRO A 29 43.79 -5.86 5.98
N CYS A 30 44.05 -4.61 5.57
CA CYS A 30 44.38 -4.30 4.19
C CYS A 30 45.82 -4.76 3.93
N ASP A 31 46.01 -5.68 2.99
CA ASP A 31 47.35 -5.97 2.48
C ASP A 31 47.76 -4.89 1.45
N ARG A 32 49.02 -4.46 1.51
CA ARG A 32 49.62 -3.44 0.62
C ARG A 32 51.05 -3.86 0.26
N SER A 33 51.17 -4.44 -0.92
CA SER A 33 52.39 -4.44 -1.75
C SER A 33 51.95 -4.69 -3.21
N GLY A 34 52.49 -4.04 -4.24
CA GLY A 34 53.39 -2.89 -4.31
C GLY A 34 53.40 -2.30 -5.74
N ASP A 35 53.98 -1.12 -5.89
CA ASP A 35 54.50 -0.49 -7.12
C ASP A 35 53.61 -0.23 -8.35
N HIS A 36 53.46 1.07 -8.66
CA HIS A 36 53.21 1.58 -10.01
C HIS A 36 54.49 1.51 -10.87
N PRO A 37 54.39 1.51 -12.22
CA PRO A 37 54.47 2.80 -12.90
C PRO A 37 53.39 3.06 -13.95
N VAL A 38 53.12 4.35 -14.12
CA VAL A 38 52.23 4.98 -15.11
C VAL A 38 52.75 4.73 -16.53
N HIS A 39 51.89 4.42 -17.52
CA HIS A 39 51.99 5.04 -18.85
C HIS A 39 50.70 4.96 -19.70
N ARG A 40 50.46 6.09 -20.38
CA ARG A 40 49.42 6.53 -21.34
C ARG A 40 48.71 5.49 -22.24
N LEU A 41 47.45 5.82 -22.53
CA LEU A 41 46.58 5.29 -23.61
C LEU A 41 47.23 5.35 -25.01
N PRO A 42 46.75 4.53 -25.96
CA PRO A 42 46.03 5.13 -27.09
C PRO A 42 44.74 4.39 -27.53
N HIS A 43 43.90 5.10 -28.30
CA HIS A 43 42.76 4.56 -29.05
C HIS A 43 43.17 3.49 -30.09
N PRO A 44 42.17 2.77 -30.64
CA PRO A 44 42.16 2.57 -32.09
C PRO A 44 40.85 3.04 -32.76
N GLY A 45 41.02 3.79 -33.84
CA GLY A 45 39.97 4.07 -34.82
C GLY A 45 40.02 3.09 -36.01
N ARG A 46 38.87 3.00 -36.68
CA ARG A 46 38.53 2.25 -37.90
C ARG A 46 39.60 1.93 -38.98
N ALA A 47 39.35 0.77 -39.60
CA ALA A 47 39.41 0.44 -41.05
C ALA A 47 40.72 -0.03 -41.71
N GLY A 48 40.60 -1.12 -42.50
CA GLY A 48 41.55 -1.45 -43.58
C GLY A 48 41.67 -2.95 -43.94
N GLY A 49 41.22 -3.33 -45.14
CA GLY A 49 42.04 -4.17 -46.04
C GLY A 49 42.15 -5.69 -45.88
N ALA A 50 41.09 -6.42 -46.23
CA ALA A 50 41.05 -7.43 -47.31
C ALA A 50 42.12 -8.57 -47.47
N ARG A 51 41.56 -9.79 -47.75
CA ARG A 51 42.03 -10.91 -48.62
C ARG A 51 42.72 -12.17 -48.03
N SER A 52 42.01 -13.27 -48.30
CA SER A 52 42.49 -14.57 -48.84
C SER A 52 43.05 -15.64 -47.88
N GLY A 53 42.68 -16.90 -48.14
CA GLY A 53 43.24 -18.09 -47.46
C GLY A 53 42.21 -19.12 -47.02
N ALA A 54 41.57 -19.84 -47.96
CA ALA A 54 40.91 -21.11 -47.66
C ALA A 54 41.87 -22.28 -47.96
N PRO A 55 41.76 -23.40 -47.23
CA PRO A 55 41.38 -24.64 -47.93
C PRO A 55 40.25 -25.43 -47.25
N ARG A 56 39.83 -26.51 -47.93
CA ARG A 56 38.58 -27.28 -47.72
C ARG A 56 38.80 -28.57 -46.90
N ALA A 57 37.66 -29.25 -46.67
CA ALA A 57 37.46 -30.67 -46.29
C ALA A 57 37.28 -30.93 -44.77
N ARG A 58 36.42 -31.87 -44.32
CA ARG A 58 35.58 -32.86 -45.04
C ARG A 58 34.30 -33.22 -44.25
N CYS A 59 33.35 -33.88 -44.90
CA CYS A 59 32.04 -34.26 -44.34
C CYS A 59 32.08 -35.36 -43.27
N GLY A 60 31.10 -35.30 -42.35
CA GLY A 60 30.51 -36.46 -41.67
C GLY A 60 29.00 -36.27 -41.56
N ARG A 61 28.19 -37.20 -42.08
CA ARG A 61 26.71 -37.17 -42.03
C ARG A 61 26.20 -38.30 -41.13
N THR A 62 25.20 -38.03 -40.28
CA THR A 62 24.05 -38.93 -40.07
C THR A 62 22.83 -38.20 -39.48
N ARG A 63 21.72 -38.26 -40.22
CA ARG A 63 20.28 -38.41 -39.83
C ARG A 63 19.90 -38.19 -38.35
N GLY A 64 18.82 -37.48 -37.97
CA GLY A 64 17.79 -36.73 -38.72
C GLY A 64 16.36 -36.95 -38.17
N VAL A 65 15.52 -35.89 -38.10
CA VAL A 65 14.03 -35.85 -38.01
C VAL A 65 13.59 -34.38 -38.24
N PRO A 66 12.43 -34.06 -38.85
CA PRO A 66 12.29 -32.83 -39.65
C PRO A 66 11.59 -31.63 -38.96
N CYS A 67 11.87 -30.44 -39.50
CA CYS A 67 11.19 -29.17 -39.20
C CYS A 67 10.44 -28.66 -40.47
N PRO A 68 9.32 -27.94 -40.37
CA PRO A 68 8.52 -27.51 -41.53
C PRO A 68 9.15 -26.33 -42.30
N PRO A 69 8.79 -26.13 -43.59
CA PRO A 69 9.46 -25.16 -44.47
C PRO A 69 8.89 -23.72 -44.40
N PRO A 70 9.70 -22.67 -44.68
CA PRO A 70 9.25 -21.28 -44.73
C PRO A 70 8.74 -20.86 -46.13
N GLY A 71 7.66 -20.05 -46.16
CA GLY A 71 6.91 -19.72 -47.38
C GLY A 71 6.65 -18.23 -47.64
N ARG A 72 7.70 -17.49 -48.02
CA ARG A 72 7.73 -16.25 -48.85
C ARG A 72 6.71 -15.12 -48.63
N ALA A 73 7.24 -13.93 -48.32
CA ALA A 73 6.54 -12.65 -48.45
C ALA A 73 6.35 -12.18 -49.91
N ARG A 74 5.27 -11.43 -50.17
CA ARG A 74 5.15 -10.38 -51.21
C ARG A 74 4.13 -9.33 -50.76
N ALA A 75 4.30 -8.09 -51.21
CA ALA A 75 3.74 -6.88 -50.60
C ALA A 75 2.49 -6.33 -51.37
N PRO A 76 2.00 -5.09 -51.15
CA PRO A 76 0.58 -4.85 -50.90
C PRO A 76 -0.20 -4.32 -52.13
N LEU A 77 -1.53 -4.33 -52.04
CA LEU A 77 -2.42 -3.69 -53.01
C LEU A 77 -3.55 -2.91 -52.31
N LEU A 78 -3.54 -1.60 -52.53
CA LEU A 78 -4.66 -0.70 -52.29
C LEU A 78 -5.69 -0.80 -53.43
N CYS A 79 -6.87 -0.20 -53.18
CA CYS A 79 -7.82 0.40 -54.13
C CYS A 79 -9.00 -0.42 -54.73
N HIS A 80 -10.13 0.33 -54.80
CA HIS A 80 -11.40 0.11 -55.53
C HIS A 80 -12.47 -0.75 -54.82
N LEU A 81 -13.78 -0.41 -54.83
CA LEU A 81 -14.56 0.62 -55.56
C LEU A 81 -15.29 1.58 -54.56
N ARG A 82 -15.43 2.91 -54.80
CA ARG A 82 -16.43 3.64 -55.64
C ARG A 82 -17.90 3.18 -55.44
N ARG A 83 -18.79 3.97 -54.79
CA ARG A 83 -19.47 5.24 -55.19
C ARG A 83 -20.68 5.08 -56.13
N THR A 84 -21.87 5.21 -55.54
CA THR A 84 -23.20 5.69 -56.02
C THR A 84 -24.07 5.82 -54.76
N LEU A 85 -25.12 6.63 -54.58
CA LEU A 85 -25.66 7.92 -55.10
C LEU A 85 -26.39 8.58 -53.89
N GLY A 86 -26.74 9.87 -53.81
CA GLY A 86 -26.63 11.03 -54.70
C GLY A 86 -27.05 12.30 -53.92
N ASP A 87 -26.67 13.48 -54.43
CA ASP A 87 -26.78 14.79 -53.77
C ASP A 87 -28.16 15.46 -53.93
N ARG A 88 -28.59 16.30 -52.96
CA ARG A 88 -29.52 17.44 -53.19
C ARG A 88 -29.61 18.44 -52.01
N GLN A 89 -28.61 19.32 -51.94
CA GLN A 89 -28.71 20.79 -51.70
C GLN A 89 -29.81 21.40 -50.80
N ARG A 90 -29.35 22.00 -49.69
CA ARG A 90 -29.44 23.44 -49.30
C ARG A 90 -30.78 24.22 -49.45
N ARG A 91 -31.29 24.70 -48.30
CA ARG A 91 -31.78 26.06 -47.92
C ARG A 91 -32.02 26.00 -46.39
N GLY A 92 -31.77 27.01 -45.53
CA GLY A 92 -31.26 28.36 -45.72
C GLY A 92 -32.18 29.43 -45.11
N ALA A 93 -32.17 29.65 -43.78
CA ALA A 93 -32.78 30.83 -43.13
C ALA A 93 -32.29 31.03 -41.68
N ARG A 94 -32.39 32.27 -41.18
CA ARG A 94 -32.07 32.73 -39.80
C ARG A 94 -33.37 32.95 -39.00
N HIS A 95 -33.33 32.96 -37.67
CA HIS A 95 -34.03 33.88 -36.73
C HIS A 95 -33.76 33.39 -35.29
N ARG A 96 -33.03 34.11 -34.42
CA ARG A 96 -33.37 35.30 -33.60
C ARG A 96 -34.22 35.03 -32.35
N ALA A 97 -33.72 35.56 -31.24
CA ALA A 97 -34.18 35.43 -29.86
C ALA A 97 -35.61 35.91 -29.56
N GLY A 98 -36.16 35.44 -28.44
CA GLY A 98 -37.35 35.98 -27.78
C GLY A 98 -37.31 35.74 -26.27
N VAL A 99 -37.25 36.81 -25.49
CA VAL A 99 -37.44 36.82 -24.03
C VAL A 99 -38.78 37.48 -23.74
N PRO A 100 -39.60 36.98 -22.80
CA PRO A 100 -40.67 37.75 -22.17
C PRO A 100 -40.30 38.18 -20.74
N ARG A 101 -40.62 39.44 -20.41
CA ARG A 101 -40.71 39.99 -19.04
C ARG A 101 -42.12 40.60 -18.89
N GLY A 102 -42.66 40.53 -17.67
CA GLY A 102 -43.98 41.07 -17.30
C GLY A 102 -44.84 39.98 -16.66
N GLU A 103 -45.59 40.20 -15.58
CA GLU A 103 -45.93 41.46 -14.90
C GLU A 103 -45.94 41.32 -13.36
N ARG A 104 -46.13 42.43 -12.65
CA ARG A 104 -46.28 42.47 -11.18
C ARG A 104 -47.76 42.46 -10.82
N LEU A 105 -48.13 41.74 -9.75
CA LEU A 105 -49.30 42.10 -8.93
C LEU A 105 -48.93 42.11 -7.45
N ARG A 106 -49.56 43.04 -6.72
CA ARG A 106 -49.43 43.23 -5.27
C ARG A 106 -50.52 42.46 -4.55
N GLY A 107 -50.24 41.99 -3.34
CA GLY A 107 -51.25 41.47 -2.41
C GLY A 107 -50.56 40.81 -1.22
N GLY A 108 -50.88 41.26 -0.01
CA GLY A 108 -50.34 40.66 1.22
C GLY A 108 -51.44 40.46 2.25
N SER A 109 -51.35 39.38 3.02
CA SER A 109 -52.03 39.18 4.30
C SER A 109 -51.51 37.89 4.95
N GLU A 110 -50.83 38.06 6.09
CA GLU A 110 -50.70 37.23 7.32
C GLU A 110 -51.04 35.71 7.38
N PRO A 111 -50.49 34.98 8.37
CA PRO A 111 -50.09 33.57 8.20
C PRO A 111 -51.14 32.55 8.64
N ARG A 112 -50.89 31.27 8.27
CA ARG A 112 -51.44 30.11 8.97
C ARG A 112 -50.34 29.13 9.36
N ASP A 113 -50.35 28.79 10.64
CA ASP A 113 -49.46 27.85 11.31
C ASP A 113 -49.76 26.39 10.90
N GLY A 114 -48.79 25.49 11.06
CA GLY A 114 -48.96 24.07 10.68
C GLY A 114 -47.68 23.30 10.30
N GLY A 115 -46.50 23.68 10.78
CA GLY A 115 -45.24 22.97 10.51
C GLY A 115 -44.69 22.23 11.73
N ARG A 116 -44.77 20.89 11.77
CA ARG A 116 -44.12 20.08 12.82
C ARG A 116 -42.60 20.36 12.85
N PRO A 117 -41.98 20.59 14.02
CA PRO A 117 -40.53 20.73 14.10
C PRO A 117 -39.83 19.40 13.79
N LEU A 118 -38.82 19.44 12.93
CA LEU A 118 -37.91 18.30 12.72
C LEU A 118 -37.13 18.02 14.01
N PRO A 119 -37.02 16.74 14.44
CA PRO A 119 -36.29 16.42 15.66
C PRO A 119 -34.80 16.66 15.47
N ARG A 120 -34.22 17.50 16.35
CA ARG A 120 -32.77 17.64 16.48
C ARG A 120 -32.20 16.33 17.03
N LEU A 121 -31.60 15.50 16.18
CA LEU A 121 -30.90 14.30 16.64
C LEU A 121 -29.63 14.72 17.39
N ARG A 122 -29.56 14.39 18.68
CA ARG A 122 -28.31 14.43 19.45
C ARG A 122 -27.46 13.24 19.01
N ALA A 123 -26.20 13.49 18.66
CA ALA A 123 -25.23 12.44 18.40
C ALA A 123 -24.77 11.81 19.71
N THR A 124 -25.39 10.70 20.10
CA THR A 124 -24.88 9.76 21.11
C THR A 124 -25.26 8.35 20.67
N GLY A 125 -24.38 7.68 19.94
CA GLY A 125 -24.59 6.31 19.48
C GLY A 125 -23.30 5.75 18.89
N SER A 126 -22.84 4.62 19.44
CA SER A 126 -21.78 3.80 18.83
C SER A 126 -22.15 3.49 17.39
N HIS A 127 -21.20 3.65 16.47
CA HIS A 127 -21.38 3.31 15.06
C HIS A 127 -21.47 1.79 14.92
N ARG A 128 -22.69 1.26 14.98
CA ARG A 128 -22.98 -0.06 14.42
C ARG A 128 -22.60 -0.06 12.95
N VAL A 129 -21.87 -1.09 12.55
CA VAL A 129 -21.53 -1.38 11.15
C VAL A 129 -22.80 -1.38 10.30
N THR A 130 -22.93 -0.42 9.38
CA THR A 130 -24.09 -0.25 8.47
C THR A 130 -23.84 -0.82 7.05
N GLY A 131 -22.74 -1.54 6.84
CA GLY A 131 -22.42 -2.31 5.63
C GLY A 131 -22.23 -3.80 5.93
N GLY A 132 -22.23 -4.66 4.90
CA GLY A 132 -21.93 -6.09 5.09
C GLY A 132 -20.47 -6.34 5.47
N THR A 133 -20.14 -7.55 5.92
CA THR A 133 -18.75 -8.00 6.14
C THR A 133 -18.00 -8.17 4.81
N PHE A 134 -16.67 -8.02 4.81
CA PHE A 134 -15.83 -8.21 3.64
C PHE A 134 -16.13 -9.56 2.97
N LEU A 135 -16.47 -9.55 1.69
CA LEU A 135 -16.89 -10.72 0.90
C LEU A 135 -18.03 -11.56 1.51
N GLY A 136 -18.83 -10.99 2.43
CA GLY A 136 -19.87 -11.73 3.15
C GLY A 136 -19.33 -12.76 4.14
N LEU A 137 -18.07 -12.64 4.57
CA LEU A 137 -17.41 -13.54 5.51
C LEU A 137 -18.08 -13.57 6.89
N PRO A 138 -17.89 -14.64 7.68
CA PRO A 138 -18.31 -14.68 9.09
C PRO A 138 -17.73 -13.51 9.89
N SER A 139 -18.52 -12.93 10.80
CA SER A 139 -18.07 -11.88 11.71
C SER A 139 -17.67 -12.47 13.07
N ALA A 140 -16.58 -11.98 13.67
CA ALA A 140 -16.18 -12.26 15.06
C ALA A 140 -15.22 -11.16 15.53
N ARG A 141 -15.51 -10.48 16.64
CA ARG A 141 -14.68 -9.36 17.16
C ARG A 141 -13.26 -9.83 17.52
N PRO A 142 -12.24 -8.96 17.49
CA PRO A 142 -10.86 -9.32 17.85
C PRO A 142 -10.74 -10.06 19.18
N GLU A 143 -11.48 -9.61 20.19
CA GLU A 143 -11.54 -10.17 21.55
C GLU A 143 -12.35 -11.48 21.67
N GLU A 144 -13.12 -11.85 20.65
CA GLU A 144 -13.86 -13.12 20.56
C GLU A 144 -13.02 -14.23 19.91
N LEU A 145 -11.88 -13.89 19.30
CA LEU A 145 -10.99 -14.85 18.65
C LEU A 145 -10.21 -15.67 19.69
N SER A 146 -9.98 -16.94 19.37
CA SER A 146 -9.19 -17.86 20.21
C SER A 146 -8.12 -18.56 19.37
N PRO A 147 -7.05 -19.10 19.97
CA PRO A 147 -5.94 -19.71 19.23
C PRO A 147 -6.40 -20.74 18.19
N GLY A 148 -6.27 -20.36 16.91
CA GLY A 148 -6.71 -21.19 15.79
C GLY A 148 -8.22 -21.23 15.54
N SER A 149 -9.02 -20.24 15.98
CA SER A 149 -10.42 -20.06 15.51
C SER A 149 -10.49 -19.51 14.09
N ALA A 150 -9.49 -18.73 13.68
CA ALA A 150 -9.29 -18.22 12.33
C ALA A 150 -7.81 -18.39 11.92
N ASP A 151 -7.56 -18.40 10.61
CA ASP A 151 -6.21 -18.29 10.04
C ASP A 151 -5.91 -16.81 9.68
N VAL A 152 -6.94 -16.04 9.29
CA VAL A 152 -6.84 -14.62 8.92
C VAL A 152 -8.02 -13.85 9.53
N ALA A 153 -7.76 -12.64 10.04
CA ALA A 153 -8.80 -11.71 10.49
C ALA A 153 -8.69 -10.38 9.75
N ILE A 154 -9.77 -9.96 9.10
CA ILE A 154 -9.86 -8.67 8.39
C ILE A 154 -10.43 -7.64 9.37
N VAL A 155 -9.69 -6.58 9.67
CA VAL A 155 -10.07 -5.57 10.66
C VAL A 155 -10.01 -4.17 10.05
N GLY A 156 -11.01 -3.33 10.29
CA GLY A 156 -10.96 -1.93 9.87
C GLY A 156 -10.39 -1.05 10.97
N ILE A 157 -9.49 -0.13 10.60
CA ILE A 157 -8.95 0.89 11.51
C ILE A 157 -9.19 2.25 10.86
N PRO A 158 -10.41 2.83 11.01
CA PRO A 158 -10.79 4.04 10.29
C PRO A 158 -10.02 5.30 10.71
N HIS A 159 -9.51 5.34 11.95
CA HIS A 159 -8.86 6.52 12.51
C HIS A 159 -7.44 6.22 13.00
N GLY A 160 -6.48 7.01 12.51
CA GLY A 160 -5.09 7.01 12.96
C GLY A 160 -4.78 8.20 13.89
N VAL A 161 -3.59 8.78 13.68
CA VAL A 161 -3.04 9.96 14.35
C VAL A 161 -2.90 11.09 13.31
N PRO A 162 -3.99 11.82 12.98
CA PRO A 162 -3.93 12.88 11.98
C PRO A 162 -3.09 14.07 12.45
N TYR A 163 -2.53 14.84 11.50
CA TYR A 163 -1.93 16.13 11.82
C TYR A 163 -3.01 17.17 12.19
N PRO A 164 -2.75 18.04 13.20
CA PRO A 164 -3.70 19.07 13.65
C PRO A 164 -3.78 20.22 12.63
N VAL A 165 -4.44 19.99 11.50
CA VAL A 165 -4.67 20.96 10.43
C VAL A 165 -6.13 21.41 10.48
N PRO A 166 -6.44 22.64 10.92
CA PRO A 166 -7.81 23.12 11.04
C PRO A 166 -8.60 22.97 9.73
N GLY A 167 -9.76 22.33 9.80
CA GLY A 167 -10.65 22.12 8.66
C GLY A 167 -10.28 20.97 7.72
N ARG A 168 -9.24 20.16 8.04
CA ARG A 168 -8.91 18.93 7.30
C ARG A 168 -9.12 17.70 8.19
N THR A 169 -10.20 16.97 7.95
CA THR A 169 -10.38 15.60 8.46
C THR A 169 -9.61 14.60 7.60
N ALA A 170 -9.24 13.45 8.16
CA ALA A 170 -8.72 12.33 7.39
C ALA A 170 -9.88 11.70 6.58
N GLY A 171 -9.89 11.90 5.26
CA GLY A 171 -10.93 11.35 4.36
C GLY A 171 -10.97 9.81 4.31
N CYS A 172 -9.94 9.16 4.86
CA CYS A 172 -9.75 7.71 4.87
C CYS A 172 -10.63 6.97 5.90
N ALA A 173 -11.36 7.69 6.77
CA ALA A 173 -12.20 7.08 7.81
C ALA A 173 -13.36 6.23 7.25
N ALA A 174 -13.88 6.58 6.07
CA ALA A 174 -14.92 5.79 5.41
C ALA A 174 -14.37 4.55 4.66
N ALA A 175 -13.04 4.41 4.53
CA ALA A 175 -12.41 3.37 3.71
C ALA A 175 -12.83 1.93 4.08
N PRO A 176 -12.87 1.51 5.36
CA PRO A 176 -13.23 0.12 5.70
C PRO A 176 -14.65 -0.22 5.23
N ALA A 177 -15.60 0.70 5.43
CA ALA A 177 -16.99 0.54 5.00
C ALA A 177 -17.13 0.52 3.47
N ALA A 178 -16.41 1.39 2.76
CA ALA A 178 -16.42 1.45 1.30
C ALA A 178 -15.84 0.17 0.66
N ILE A 179 -14.69 -0.32 1.16
CA ILE A 179 -14.06 -1.57 0.73
C ILE A 179 -15.01 -2.76 0.96
N ARG A 180 -15.59 -2.87 2.16
CA ARG A 180 -16.56 -3.93 2.48
C ARG A 180 -17.82 -3.86 1.60
N SER A 181 -18.38 -2.68 1.39
CA SER A 181 -19.53 -2.46 0.50
C SER A 181 -19.21 -2.94 -0.91
N ARG A 182 -18.06 -2.55 -1.46
CA ARG A 182 -17.64 -2.95 -2.81
C ARG A 182 -17.43 -4.46 -2.95
N SER A 183 -16.90 -5.10 -1.91
CA SER A 183 -16.66 -6.55 -1.89
C SER A 183 -17.94 -7.41 -1.99
N GLN A 184 -19.11 -6.89 -1.60
CA GLN A 184 -20.39 -7.65 -1.62
C GLN A 184 -20.76 -8.20 -3.00
N ARG A 185 -20.31 -7.55 -4.08
CA ARG A 185 -20.57 -8.01 -5.45
C ARG A 185 -19.76 -9.27 -5.79
N LEU A 186 -18.56 -9.42 -5.22
CA LEU A 186 -17.66 -10.55 -5.46
C LEU A 186 -17.97 -11.74 -4.56
N ALA A 187 -18.55 -11.51 -3.37
CA ALA A 187 -19.02 -12.55 -2.45
C ALA A 187 -19.88 -13.63 -3.13
N ARG A 188 -20.69 -13.23 -4.13
CA ARG A 188 -21.60 -14.10 -4.89
C ARG A 188 -20.91 -15.01 -5.90
N PHE A 189 -19.60 -14.85 -6.08
CA PHE A 189 -18.79 -15.53 -7.08
C PHE A 189 -17.52 -16.14 -6.46
N ALA A 190 -17.53 -16.40 -5.15
CA ALA A 190 -16.35 -16.88 -4.42
C ALA A 190 -15.81 -18.25 -4.90
N ASP A 191 -16.71 -19.08 -5.46
CA ASP A 191 -16.46 -20.40 -6.06
C ASP A 191 -16.24 -20.35 -7.59
N HIS A 192 -16.46 -19.19 -8.23
CA HIS A 192 -16.23 -19.02 -9.66
C HIS A 192 -14.73 -18.95 -9.98
N HIS A 193 -14.36 -19.35 -11.20
CA HIS A 193 -12.97 -19.26 -11.68
C HIS A 193 -12.55 -17.78 -11.86
N ASP A 194 -11.46 -17.41 -11.20
CA ASP A 194 -10.80 -16.12 -11.24
C ASP A 194 -9.49 -16.27 -12.02
N PHE A 195 -9.37 -15.58 -13.17
CA PHE A 195 -8.23 -15.70 -14.07
C PHE A 195 -6.93 -15.10 -13.52
N ASP A 196 -7.01 -14.12 -12.62
CA ASP A 196 -5.82 -13.56 -11.94
C ASP A 196 -5.22 -14.60 -10.97
N LEU A 197 -6.06 -15.55 -10.52
CA LEU A 197 -5.72 -16.60 -9.57
C LEU A 197 -5.55 -17.97 -10.23
N ASP A 198 -6.00 -18.17 -11.48
CA ASP A 198 -6.07 -19.48 -12.15
C ASP A 198 -6.89 -20.52 -11.34
N GLY A 199 -8.03 -20.08 -10.80
CA GLY A 199 -8.90 -20.93 -9.96
C GLY A 199 -9.92 -20.14 -9.16
N PRO A 200 -10.72 -20.80 -8.31
CA PRO A 200 -11.53 -20.12 -7.30
C PRO A 200 -10.73 -19.20 -6.36
N MET A 201 -11.42 -18.34 -5.62
CA MET A 201 -10.77 -17.33 -4.77
C MET A 201 -9.92 -17.93 -3.65
N LEU A 202 -10.40 -19.03 -3.06
CA LEU A 202 -9.73 -19.80 -2.01
C LEU A 202 -9.82 -21.28 -2.42
N VAL A 203 -8.67 -21.95 -2.55
CA VAL A 203 -8.51 -23.28 -3.14
C VAL A 203 -7.77 -24.27 -2.24
N GLY A 204 -7.21 -23.79 -1.13
CA GLY A 204 -6.54 -24.61 -0.12
C GLY A 204 -7.45 -25.68 0.46
N THR A 205 -6.86 -26.81 0.84
CA THR A 205 -7.55 -27.92 1.50
C THR A 205 -6.78 -28.32 2.75
N PRO A 206 -7.28 -28.04 3.97
CA PRO A 206 -8.54 -27.35 4.28
C PRO A 206 -8.54 -25.87 3.85
N PRO A 207 -9.71 -25.28 3.57
CA PRO A 207 -9.82 -23.89 3.14
C PRO A 207 -9.36 -22.91 4.22
N LEU A 208 -8.79 -21.79 3.79
CA LEU A 208 -8.40 -20.67 4.66
C LEU A 208 -9.60 -20.16 5.48
N ARG A 209 -9.46 -20.14 6.80
CA ARG A 209 -10.52 -19.70 7.72
C ARG A 209 -10.37 -18.20 7.95
N ILE A 210 -11.22 -17.42 7.30
CA ILE A 210 -11.19 -15.96 7.34
C ILE A 210 -12.41 -15.44 8.08
N VAL A 211 -12.19 -14.48 8.98
CA VAL A 211 -13.24 -13.74 9.68
C VAL A 211 -13.13 -12.24 9.42
N ASP A 212 -14.24 -11.54 9.45
CA ASP A 212 -14.29 -10.08 9.53
C ASP A 212 -14.44 -9.66 11.00
N ALA A 213 -13.44 -8.95 11.50
CA ALA A 213 -13.37 -8.46 12.87
C ALA A 213 -14.13 -7.15 13.11
N GLY A 214 -14.81 -6.63 12.08
CA GLY A 214 -15.47 -5.34 12.10
C GLY A 214 -14.45 -4.20 12.17
N ASP A 215 -14.88 -3.07 12.72
CA ASP A 215 -14.04 -1.89 12.88
C ASP A 215 -13.62 -1.70 14.35
N VAL A 216 -12.40 -1.21 14.52
CA VAL A 216 -11.90 -0.66 15.79
C VAL A 216 -12.59 0.69 16.01
N ASP A 217 -13.26 0.84 17.15
CA ASP A 217 -13.86 2.12 17.52
C ASP A 217 -12.79 3.22 17.59
N GLY A 218 -13.06 4.34 16.92
CA GLY A 218 -12.15 5.48 16.86
C GLY A 218 -12.89 6.81 16.98
N ASP A 219 -12.12 7.84 17.29
CA ASP A 219 -12.57 9.21 17.47
C ASP A 219 -11.57 10.11 16.70
N PRO A 220 -12.03 10.94 15.74
CA PRO A 220 -11.13 11.75 14.91
C PRO A 220 -10.27 12.75 15.70
N ASP A 221 -10.67 13.11 16.93
CA ASP A 221 -9.96 14.07 17.78
C ASP A 221 -9.02 13.38 18.81
N ASP A 222 -9.08 12.05 18.96
CA ASP A 222 -8.30 11.25 19.93
C ASP A 222 -7.29 10.32 19.23
N GLY A 223 -6.29 10.89 18.55
CA GLY A 223 -5.24 10.11 17.88
C GLY A 223 -4.48 9.15 18.79
N ALA A 224 -4.21 9.54 20.05
CA ALA A 224 -3.47 8.71 21.00
C ALA A 224 -4.29 7.50 21.48
N GLY A 225 -5.58 7.68 21.77
CA GLY A 225 -6.48 6.59 22.10
C GLY A 225 -6.82 5.73 20.89
N ASN A 226 -6.92 6.28 19.67
CA ASN A 226 -7.02 5.50 18.43
C ASN A 226 -5.83 4.55 18.30
N ALA A 227 -4.61 5.07 18.43
CA ALA A 227 -3.40 4.27 18.38
C ALA A 227 -3.37 3.17 19.48
N THR A 228 -3.88 3.47 20.67
CA THR A 228 -4.01 2.50 21.77
C THR A 228 -5.01 1.40 21.44
N ARG A 229 -6.23 1.75 20.98
CA ARG A 229 -7.30 0.81 20.60
C ARG A 229 -6.87 -0.07 19.42
N ALA A 230 -6.24 0.53 18.39
CA ALA A 230 -5.66 -0.19 17.25
C ALA A 230 -4.59 -1.20 17.68
N THR A 231 -3.65 -0.79 18.54
CA THR A 231 -2.61 -1.70 19.07
C THR A 231 -3.24 -2.90 19.80
N ALA A 232 -4.27 -2.66 20.62
CA ALA A 232 -4.94 -3.71 21.38
C ALA A 232 -5.72 -4.70 20.48
N ALA A 233 -6.48 -4.19 19.51
CA ALA A 233 -7.26 -5.01 18.59
C ALA A 233 -6.37 -5.92 17.72
N VAL A 234 -5.27 -5.39 17.19
CA VAL A 234 -4.28 -6.20 16.45
C VAL A 234 -3.59 -7.19 17.39
N GLY A 235 -3.30 -6.80 18.64
CA GLY A 235 -2.76 -7.68 19.67
C GLY A 235 -3.62 -8.94 19.89
N ALA A 236 -4.93 -8.77 20.04
CA ALA A 236 -5.88 -9.87 20.22
C ALA A 236 -5.93 -10.82 19.01
N ILE A 237 -5.91 -10.29 17.78
CA ILE A 237 -5.82 -11.09 16.54
C ILE A 237 -4.54 -11.94 16.52
N LEU A 238 -3.41 -11.35 16.92
CA LEU A 238 -2.11 -12.04 16.99
C LEU A 238 -2.07 -13.10 18.11
N ASP A 239 -2.73 -12.87 19.24
CA ASP A 239 -2.88 -13.88 20.32
C ASP A 239 -3.73 -15.08 19.90
N ALA A 240 -4.74 -14.86 19.06
CA ALA A 240 -5.49 -15.92 18.38
C ALA A 240 -4.69 -16.65 17.28
N ARG A 241 -3.44 -16.25 17.03
CA ARG A 241 -2.54 -16.75 15.97
C ARG A 241 -3.08 -16.55 14.55
N ALA A 242 -3.96 -15.58 14.36
CA ALA A 242 -4.46 -15.20 13.04
C ALA A 242 -3.62 -14.07 12.43
N ILE A 243 -3.55 -14.02 11.10
CA ILE A 243 -2.88 -12.95 10.36
C ILE A 243 -3.85 -11.75 10.26
N PRO A 244 -3.49 -10.54 10.76
CA PRO A 244 -4.30 -9.35 10.59
C PRO A 244 -4.18 -8.77 9.18
N ILE A 245 -5.33 -8.50 8.54
CA ILE A 245 -5.44 -7.71 7.31
C ILE A 245 -6.19 -6.43 7.67
N VAL A 246 -5.47 -5.32 7.77
CA VAL A 246 -5.99 -4.02 8.19
C VAL A 246 -6.50 -3.24 7.00
N LEU A 247 -7.74 -2.74 7.09
CA LEU A 247 -8.37 -1.86 6.10
C LEU A 247 -8.47 -0.43 6.63
N GLY A 248 -8.09 0.55 5.81
CA GLY A 248 -8.42 1.95 5.98
C GLY A 248 -7.56 2.75 6.95
N GLY A 249 -8.00 4.00 7.17
CA GLY A 249 -7.24 5.02 7.88
C GLY A 249 -6.15 5.67 7.03
N ASP A 250 -5.57 6.73 7.57
CA ASP A 250 -4.40 7.41 7.00
C ASP A 250 -3.10 6.61 7.28
N ASN A 251 -1.99 6.97 6.62
CA ASN A 251 -0.74 6.22 6.70
C ASN A 251 -0.05 6.25 8.08
N SER A 252 -0.67 6.80 9.13
CA SER A 252 -0.19 6.62 10.52
C SER A 252 -0.60 5.27 11.11
N VAL A 253 -1.68 4.64 10.60
CA VAL A 253 -2.21 3.35 11.10
C VAL A 253 -1.17 2.22 11.18
N PRO A 254 -0.18 2.08 10.28
CA PRO A 254 0.88 1.09 10.43
C PRO A 254 1.67 1.21 11.73
N ILE A 255 1.75 2.39 12.37
CA ILE A 255 2.51 2.59 13.62
C ILE A 255 1.92 1.77 14.79
N PRO A 256 0.64 1.96 15.20
CA PRO A 256 0.04 1.12 16.24
C PRO A 256 -0.13 -0.34 15.82
N VAL A 257 -0.35 -0.63 14.53
CA VAL A 257 -0.41 -2.01 14.03
C VAL A 257 0.93 -2.71 14.24
N LEU A 258 2.05 -2.11 13.84
CA LEU A 258 3.40 -2.65 14.04
C LEU A 258 3.77 -2.72 15.52
N ARG A 259 3.31 -1.78 16.36
CA ARG A 259 3.53 -1.80 17.81
C ARG A 259 2.99 -3.08 18.48
N ALA A 260 1.92 -3.67 17.96
CA ALA A 260 1.34 -4.92 18.48
C ALA A 260 2.25 -6.16 18.29
N TYR A 261 3.32 -6.05 17.50
CA TYR A 261 4.29 -7.13 17.26
C TYR A 261 5.46 -7.17 18.26
N ALA A 262 5.52 -6.25 19.24
CA ALA A 262 6.67 -6.12 20.16
C ALA A 262 7.01 -7.37 21.00
N SER A 263 6.05 -8.29 21.19
CA SER A 263 6.22 -9.56 21.89
C SER A 263 6.20 -10.79 20.95
N ARG A 264 6.32 -10.58 19.65
CA ARG A 264 6.22 -11.60 18.60
C ARG A 264 7.60 -11.87 17.97
N GLU A 265 7.64 -12.77 16.99
CA GLU A 265 8.85 -12.94 16.19
C GLU A 265 9.17 -11.67 15.37
N PRO A 266 10.47 -11.33 15.18
CA PRO A 266 10.85 -10.15 14.39
C PRO A 266 10.29 -10.16 12.97
N ILE A 267 9.98 -8.96 12.48
CA ILE A 267 9.36 -8.74 11.17
C ILE A 267 10.19 -7.83 10.28
N TRP A 268 10.10 -8.09 8.98
CA TRP A 268 10.46 -7.18 7.91
C TRP A 268 9.21 -6.38 7.53
N VAL A 269 9.34 -5.08 7.35
CA VAL A 269 8.26 -4.22 6.86
C VAL A 269 8.50 -3.90 5.39
N LEU A 270 7.58 -4.32 4.53
CA LEU A 270 7.52 -3.90 3.14
C LEU A 270 6.50 -2.77 3.02
N GLN A 271 6.98 -1.53 2.93
CA GLN A 271 6.17 -0.39 2.54
C GLN A 271 6.07 -0.34 1.00
N VAL A 272 4.86 -0.30 0.49
CA VAL A 272 4.54 -0.08 -0.94
C VAL A 272 3.81 1.26 -1.01
N ASP A 273 4.48 2.31 -1.49
CA ASP A 273 4.10 3.73 -1.26
C ASP A 273 4.77 4.67 -2.27
N ALA A 274 4.16 5.82 -2.61
CA ALA A 274 4.83 6.85 -3.41
C ALA A 274 5.88 7.63 -2.59
N HIS A 275 5.70 7.70 -1.28
CA HIS A 275 6.38 8.55 -0.33
C HIS A 275 7.28 7.76 0.64
N LEU A 276 8.21 8.47 1.28
CA LEU A 276 9.23 7.87 2.15
C LEU A 276 8.74 7.69 3.60
N ASP A 277 7.78 8.51 4.04
CA ASP A 277 7.18 8.54 5.38
C ASP A 277 8.16 8.30 6.54
N PHE A 278 9.27 9.04 6.44
CA PHE A 278 10.41 8.99 7.34
C PHE A 278 10.64 10.31 8.11
N ARG A 279 9.62 11.17 8.20
CA ARG A 279 9.68 12.41 8.98
C ARG A 279 9.78 12.07 10.46
N ASP A 280 10.75 12.66 11.18
CA ASP A 280 10.80 12.51 12.64
C ASP A 280 9.65 13.25 13.36
N GLU A 281 9.23 14.38 12.79
CA GLU A 281 8.11 15.19 13.26
C GLU A 281 7.52 16.03 12.11
N VAL A 282 6.21 16.24 12.13
CA VAL A 282 5.50 17.27 11.36
C VAL A 282 4.51 17.97 12.30
N ALA A 283 4.61 19.30 12.40
CA ALA A 283 3.71 20.14 13.20
C ALA A 283 3.50 19.66 14.66
N GLY A 284 4.58 19.25 15.35
CA GLY A 284 4.53 18.74 16.72
C GLY A 284 4.13 17.26 16.85
N VAL A 285 3.78 16.58 15.75
CA VAL A 285 3.33 15.18 15.76
C VAL A 285 4.42 14.27 15.20
N ARG A 286 4.83 13.26 15.98
CA ARG A 286 5.84 12.25 15.62
C ARG A 286 5.29 10.91 15.14
N GLU A 287 4.00 10.65 15.40
CA GLU A 287 3.31 9.40 15.01
C GLU A 287 2.27 9.62 13.90
N GLY A 288 2.33 10.72 13.14
CA GLY A 288 1.40 10.98 12.04
C GLY A 288 1.82 10.32 10.72
N TYR A 289 0.99 10.45 9.69
CA TYR A 289 1.11 9.65 8.46
C TYR A 289 2.49 9.71 7.78
N SER A 290 3.11 10.89 7.66
CA SER A 290 4.48 10.99 7.09
C SER A 290 5.62 10.48 7.99
N SER A 291 5.34 9.79 9.08
CA SER A 291 6.33 9.31 10.06
C SER A 291 6.36 7.79 10.23
N ALA A 292 5.51 7.03 9.53
CA ALA A 292 5.28 5.61 9.77
C ALA A 292 6.57 4.76 9.73
N MET A 293 7.37 4.89 8.68
CA MET A 293 8.59 4.08 8.54
C MET A 293 9.71 4.55 9.47
N ARG A 294 9.74 5.85 9.83
CA ARG A 294 10.66 6.35 10.85
C ARG A 294 10.36 5.74 12.22
N ARG A 295 9.08 5.72 12.62
CA ARG A 295 8.65 5.05 13.86
C ARG A 295 8.94 3.55 13.79
N ALA A 296 8.70 2.88 12.65
CA ALA A 296 8.99 1.46 12.46
C ALA A 296 10.48 1.12 12.64
N THR A 297 11.41 1.90 12.08
CA THR A 297 12.86 1.68 12.27
C THR A 297 13.37 1.88 13.70
N GLU A 298 12.56 2.49 14.58
CA GLU A 298 12.88 2.67 16.00
C GLU A 298 12.31 1.53 16.88
N MET A 299 11.62 0.55 16.30
CA MET A 299 11.07 -0.62 17.01
C MET A 299 12.05 -1.82 16.94
N GLU A 300 12.45 -2.36 18.10
CA GLU A 300 13.44 -3.44 18.18
C GLU A 300 13.05 -4.74 17.45
N HIS A 301 11.73 -4.99 17.30
CA HIS A 301 11.19 -6.15 16.58
C HIS A 301 11.04 -5.94 15.07
N VAL A 302 11.36 -4.76 14.54
CA VAL A 302 11.43 -4.50 13.09
C VAL A 302 12.87 -4.66 12.62
N GLU A 303 13.19 -5.82 12.04
CA GLU A 303 14.56 -6.16 11.60
C GLU A 303 14.99 -5.33 10.37
N ARG A 304 14.04 -5.04 9.48
CA ARG A 304 14.33 -4.37 8.21
C ARG A 304 13.11 -3.64 7.66
N VAL A 305 13.34 -2.47 7.07
CA VAL A 305 12.35 -1.77 6.24
C VAL A 305 12.78 -1.79 4.77
N VAL A 306 11.85 -2.14 3.90
CA VAL A 306 11.96 -2.08 2.45
C VAL A 306 10.86 -1.18 1.93
N GLN A 307 11.21 -0.15 1.15
CA GLN A 307 10.29 0.87 0.67
C GLN A 307 10.31 0.85 -0.86
N VAL A 308 9.16 0.58 -1.48
CA VAL A 308 9.03 0.44 -2.95
C VAL A 308 7.87 1.27 -3.50
N GLY A 309 8.08 1.87 -4.68
CA GLY A 309 7.11 2.76 -5.33
C GLY A 309 7.49 4.24 -5.27
N LEU A 310 8.57 4.55 -4.54
CA LEU A 310 9.07 5.89 -4.27
C LEU A 310 9.22 6.72 -5.55
N ARG A 311 8.57 7.90 -5.57
CA ARG A 311 8.58 8.85 -6.70
C ARG A 311 8.10 10.24 -6.26
N GLY A 312 8.12 11.20 -7.19
CA GLY A 312 7.54 12.52 -6.95
C GLY A 312 8.24 13.34 -5.86
N VAL A 313 7.50 14.27 -5.27
CA VAL A 313 7.91 15.09 -4.13
C VAL A 313 6.87 14.90 -3.03
N GLY A 314 7.28 14.30 -1.91
CA GLY A 314 6.47 14.18 -0.70
C GLY A 314 6.92 15.14 0.40
N SER A 315 6.58 14.83 1.64
CA SER A 315 7.01 15.58 2.83
C SER A 315 8.51 15.42 3.14
N ALA A 316 9.13 14.34 2.68
CA ALA A 316 10.50 13.96 3.01
C ALA A 316 11.56 14.94 2.47
N ARG A 317 12.54 15.24 3.32
CA ARG A 317 13.71 16.10 3.06
C ARG A 317 14.93 15.25 2.72
N SER A 318 15.96 15.86 2.12
CA SER A 318 17.22 15.18 1.82
C SER A 318 17.89 14.55 3.06
N ALA A 319 17.69 15.14 4.24
CA ALA A 319 18.15 14.57 5.51
C ALA A 319 17.38 13.29 5.87
N ASP A 320 16.04 13.28 5.74
CA ASP A 320 15.23 12.09 6.04
C ASP A 320 15.59 10.91 5.10
N VAL A 321 15.94 11.19 3.83
CA VAL A 321 16.45 10.19 2.88
C VAL A 321 17.83 9.65 3.29
N ALA A 322 18.69 10.51 3.84
CA ALA A 322 20.00 10.09 4.35
C ALA A 322 19.85 9.23 5.62
N ASP A 323 18.98 9.64 6.55
CA ASP A 323 18.64 8.89 7.77
C ASP A 323 18.06 7.52 7.44
N ALA A 324 17.10 7.43 6.51
CA ALA A 324 16.52 6.15 6.08
C ALA A 324 17.57 5.19 5.51
N ARG A 325 18.53 5.70 4.72
CA ARG A 325 19.66 4.91 4.21
C ARG A 325 20.64 4.52 5.30
N ALA A 326 20.87 5.38 6.30
CA ALA A 326 21.74 5.12 7.44
C ALA A 326 21.15 4.08 8.41
N ALA A 327 19.82 4.07 8.58
CA ALA A 327 19.05 3.01 9.23
C ALA A 327 19.08 1.68 8.43
N GLY A 328 19.55 1.71 7.18
CA GLY A 328 19.70 0.55 6.32
C GLY A 328 18.50 0.24 5.43
N ASN A 329 17.51 1.13 5.32
CA ASN A 329 16.31 0.87 4.52
C ASN A 329 16.67 0.61 3.05
N LEU A 330 16.05 -0.41 2.45
CA LEU A 330 16.16 -0.65 1.01
C LEU A 330 15.13 0.25 0.30
N LEU A 331 15.60 1.30 -0.38
CA LEU A 331 14.76 2.25 -1.11
C LEU A 331 14.73 1.88 -2.60
N VAL A 332 13.54 1.58 -3.14
CA VAL A 332 13.31 1.19 -4.54
C VAL A 332 12.31 2.14 -5.17
N THR A 333 12.72 2.85 -6.22
CA THR A 333 11.81 3.77 -6.91
C THR A 333 10.79 3.02 -7.79
N ALA A 334 9.62 3.61 -8.05
CA ALA A 334 8.67 3.03 -9.02
C ALA A 334 9.30 2.82 -10.41
N ARG A 335 10.24 3.69 -10.81
CA ARG A 335 11.02 3.52 -12.05
C ARG A 335 11.92 2.28 -11.99
N GLU A 336 12.67 2.10 -10.90
CA GLU A 336 13.55 0.93 -10.73
C GLU A 336 12.75 -0.38 -10.73
N LEU A 337 11.61 -0.43 -10.03
CA LEU A 337 10.76 -1.62 -10.02
C LEU A 337 10.25 -1.96 -11.43
N ARG A 338 9.79 -0.95 -12.19
CA ARG A 338 9.32 -1.11 -13.57
C ARG A 338 10.44 -1.53 -14.54
N GLU A 339 11.67 -1.06 -14.34
CA GLU A 339 12.83 -1.41 -15.17
C GLU A 339 13.38 -2.82 -14.88
N ARG A 340 13.32 -3.28 -13.61
CA ARG A 340 13.88 -4.56 -13.17
C ARG A 340 12.85 -5.69 -13.01
N GLY A 341 11.57 -5.36 -12.95
CA GLY A 341 10.46 -6.27 -12.67
C GLY A 341 10.33 -6.66 -11.19
N VAL A 342 9.10 -7.02 -10.79
CA VAL A 342 8.73 -7.42 -9.42
C VAL A 342 9.57 -8.59 -8.90
N ALA A 343 9.84 -9.59 -9.75
CA ALA A 343 10.66 -10.75 -9.39
C ALA A 343 12.04 -10.36 -8.81
N SER A 344 12.67 -9.31 -9.33
CA SER A 344 13.97 -8.82 -8.86
C SER A 344 13.94 -8.25 -7.43
N LEU A 345 12.77 -7.84 -6.94
CA LEU A 345 12.57 -7.42 -5.55
C LEU A 345 12.27 -8.62 -4.65
N LEU A 346 11.41 -9.54 -5.10
CA LEU A 346 11.11 -10.79 -4.40
C LEU A 346 12.36 -11.66 -4.17
N GLU A 347 13.34 -11.59 -5.07
CA GLU A 347 14.65 -12.25 -4.92
C GLU A 347 15.53 -11.65 -3.82
N LYS A 348 15.41 -10.35 -3.53
CA LYS A 348 16.15 -9.67 -2.45
C LYS A 348 15.61 -10.00 -1.05
N LEU A 349 14.40 -10.56 -0.96
CA LEU A 349 13.72 -10.87 0.30
C LEU A 349 13.98 -12.32 0.73
N PRO A 350 14.39 -12.57 2.00
CA PRO A 350 14.60 -13.92 2.49
C PRO A 350 13.29 -14.71 2.50
N ARG A 351 13.29 -15.94 1.95
CA ARG A 351 12.08 -16.80 1.92
C ARG A 351 11.53 -17.12 3.31
N ALA A 352 12.41 -17.19 4.32
CA ALA A 352 12.01 -17.44 5.71
C ALA A 352 11.66 -16.15 6.49
N ALA A 353 11.73 -14.96 5.86
CA ALA A 353 11.40 -13.72 6.54
C ALA A 353 9.90 -13.68 6.90
N SER A 354 9.62 -13.17 8.10
CA SER A 354 8.29 -12.76 8.51
C SER A 354 8.03 -11.36 7.94
N VAL A 355 7.10 -11.20 6.99
CA VAL A 355 6.91 -9.92 6.29
C VAL A 355 5.56 -9.31 6.63
N PHE A 356 5.56 -8.09 7.15
CA PHE A 356 4.38 -7.23 7.24
C PHE A 356 4.33 -6.31 6.02
N ILE A 357 3.19 -6.22 5.36
CA ILE A 357 2.97 -5.34 4.20
C ILE A 357 2.26 -4.06 4.67
N ALA A 358 2.85 -2.90 4.43
CA ALA A 358 2.17 -1.61 4.53
C ALA A 358 1.95 -1.07 3.10
N LEU A 359 0.76 -1.28 2.54
CA LEU A 359 0.39 -0.70 1.25
C LEU A 359 -0.33 0.63 1.49
N ASP A 360 0.35 1.72 1.12
CA ASP A 360 -0.32 2.97 0.86
C ASP A 360 -0.99 2.90 -0.53
N CYS A 361 -2.26 3.27 -0.61
CA CYS A 361 -2.97 3.24 -1.89
C CYS A 361 -2.38 4.21 -2.93
N ASP A 362 -1.68 5.27 -2.51
CA ASP A 362 -1.03 6.21 -3.43
C ASP A 362 0.22 5.65 -4.11
N ALA A 363 0.70 4.46 -3.71
CA ALA A 363 1.74 3.72 -4.40
C ALA A 363 1.39 3.42 -5.87
N LEU A 364 0.11 3.19 -6.14
CA LEU A 364 -0.40 2.91 -7.46
C LEU A 364 -0.50 4.20 -8.30
N ASP A 365 -0.47 4.05 -9.61
CA ASP A 365 -0.68 5.19 -10.50
C ASP A 365 -2.11 5.75 -10.36
N PRO A 366 -2.33 7.08 -10.39
CA PRO A 366 -3.67 7.67 -10.34
C PRO A 366 -4.62 7.23 -11.46
N ALA A 367 -4.12 6.66 -12.57
CA ALA A 367 -4.96 5.99 -13.58
C ALA A 367 -5.62 4.68 -13.09
N VAL A 368 -5.08 4.08 -12.02
CA VAL A 368 -5.57 2.86 -11.37
C VAL A 368 -6.24 3.19 -10.03
N MET A 369 -5.61 4.04 -9.21
CA MET A 369 -6.04 4.39 -7.86
C MET A 369 -6.16 5.92 -7.69
N PRO A 370 -7.17 6.57 -8.29
CA PRO A 370 -7.33 8.03 -8.22
C PRO A 370 -7.76 8.54 -6.83
N ALA A 371 -8.38 7.70 -6.01
CA ALA A 371 -9.03 8.10 -4.76
C ALA A 371 -8.08 8.15 -3.56
N VAL A 372 -7.04 8.98 -3.63
CA VAL A 372 -5.98 9.11 -2.61
C VAL A 372 -5.55 10.56 -2.42
N SER A 373 -5.11 10.92 -1.22
CA SER A 373 -4.67 12.29 -0.90
C SER A 373 -3.34 12.68 -1.55
N GLY A 374 -2.43 11.71 -1.72
CA GLY A 374 -1.04 11.91 -2.16
C GLY A 374 -0.76 11.62 -3.64
N ALA A 375 -1.80 11.61 -4.50
CA ALA A 375 -1.75 11.13 -5.88
C ALA A 375 -0.50 11.60 -6.68
N SER A 376 0.40 10.66 -6.98
CA SER A 376 1.66 10.92 -7.71
C SER A 376 1.73 10.13 -9.03
N PRO A 377 1.92 10.78 -10.20
CA PRO A 377 1.93 10.08 -11.50
C PRO A 377 3.19 9.22 -11.71
N GLY A 378 3.08 8.21 -12.57
CA GLY A 378 4.15 7.27 -12.91
C GLY A 378 4.33 6.13 -11.91
N GLY A 379 3.27 5.80 -11.17
CA GLY A 379 3.25 4.80 -10.10
C GLY A 379 3.31 3.36 -10.56
N LEU A 380 2.97 2.44 -9.64
CA LEU A 380 2.78 1.03 -9.97
C LEU A 380 1.43 0.84 -10.69
N ASP A 381 1.40 -0.06 -11.66
CA ASP A 381 0.11 -0.55 -12.19
C ASP A 381 -0.48 -1.64 -11.27
N TYR A 382 -1.72 -2.05 -11.58
CA TYR A 382 -2.43 -3.08 -10.80
C TYR A 382 -1.66 -4.41 -10.79
N GLU A 383 -1.15 -4.87 -11.93
CA GLU A 383 -0.46 -6.16 -12.05
C GLU A 383 0.86 -6.17 -11.26
N GLN A 384 1.68 -5.12 -11.38
CA GLN A 384 2.90 -4.94 -10.59
C GLN A 384 2.62 -5.00 -9.08
N THR A 385 1.51 -4.41 -8.66
CA THR A 385 1.09 -4.42 -7.25
C THR A 385 0.59 -5.81 -6.86
N ALA A 386 -0.30 -6.41 -7.65
CA ALA A 386 -0.87 -7.74 -7.40
C ALA A 386 0.20 -8.85 -7.35
N ASP A 387 1.18 -8.82 -8.25
CA ASP A 387 2.29 -9.76 -8.26
C ASP A 387 3.28 -9.52 -7.11
N LEU A 388 3.48 -8.28 -6.69
CA LEU A 388 4.29 -8.00 -5.51
C LEU A 388 3.60 -8.56 -4.26
N LEU A 389 2.35 -8.18 -4.02
CA LEU A 389 1.62 -8.57 -2.81
C LEU A 389 1.39 -10.10 -2.73
N GLY A 390 0.89 -10.71 -3.82
CA GLY A 390 0.70 -12.16 -3.91
C GLY A 390 2.02 -12.93 -3.91
N GLY A 391 3.07 -12.36 -4.52
CA GLY A 391 4.43 -12.91 -4.50
C GLY A 391 5.06 -12.91 -3.12
N ILE A 392 4.81 -11.89 -2.29
CA ILE A 392 5.22 -11.88 -0.88
C ILE A 392 4.44 -12.92 -0.09
N ALA A 393 3.11 -12.89 -0.17
CA ALA A 393 2.24 -13.75 0.62
C ALA A 393 2.42 -15.26 0.33
N SER A 394 2.86 -15.62 -0.88
CA SER A 394 3.15 -17.00 -1.27
C SER A 394 4.61 -17.44 -1.09
N ARG A 395 5.57 -16.51 -1.00
CA ARG A 395 7.02 -16.81 -0.91
C ARG A 395 7.59 -16.70 0.50
N CYS A 396 7.03 -15.81 1.32
CA CYS A 396 7.50 -15.47 2.66
C CYS A 396 6.42 -15.83 3.69
N ARG A 397 6.76 -15.84 4.98
CA ARG A 397 5.72 -15.93 6.02
C ARG A 397 5.06 -14.58 6.17
N LEU A 398 3.83 -14.41 5.68
CA LEU A 398 3.10 -13.17 5.87
C LEU A 398 2.76 -12.97 7.36
N ALA A 399 3.23 -11.88 7.95
CA ALA A 399 2.95 -11.50 9.33
C ALA A 399 1.62 -10.73 9.44
N GLY A 400 1.27 -9.97 8.41
CA GLY A 400 0.07 -9.15 8.32
C GLY A 400 0.13 -8.22 7.10
N ALA A 401 -0.96 -7.50 6.84
CA ALA A 401 -0.99 -6.43 5.85
C ALA A 401 -1.84 -5.24 6.34
N ALA A 402 -1.55 -4.04 5.86
CA ALA A 402 -2.38 -2.84 6.00
C ALA A 402 -2.57 -2.15 4.65
N PHE A 403 -3.77 -1.61 4.43
CA PHE A 403 -4.21 -0.92 3.22
C PHE A 403 -4.73 0.48 3.59
N THR A 404 -3.89 1.51 3.43
CA THR A 404 -4.07 2.88 3.94
C THR A 404 -4.31 3.92 2.82
N GLU A 405 -4.69 5.16 3.19
CA GLU A 405 -4.86 6.33 2.31
C GLU A 405 -5.91 6.24 1.18
N PHE A 406 -6.71 5.18 1.12
CA PHE A 406 -7.93 5.18 0.31
C PHE A 406 -8.94 6.22 0.85
N VAL A 407 -9.33 7.19 0.03
CA VAL A 407 -10.33 8.23 0.35
C VAL A 407 -11.60 8.02 -0.48
N PRO A 408 -12.67 7.41 0.06
CA PRO A 408 -13.87 7.08 -0.71
C PRO A 408 -14.57 8.27 -1.37
N ASP A 409 -14.51 9.45 -0.77
CA ASP A 409 -15.12 10.68 -1.32
C ASP A 409 -14.49 11.12 -2.66
N MET A 410 -13.31 10.57 -3.01
CA MET A 410 -12.64 10.79 -4.29
C MET A 410 -12.77 9.59 -5.25
N ASP A 411 -13.55 8.56 -4.90
CA ASP A 411 -13.66 7.34 -5.71
C ASP A 411 -14.71 7.43 -6.82
N LEU A 412 -14.22 7.55 -8.06
CA LEU A 412 -15.05 7.63 -9.25
C LEU A 412 -15.57 6.25 -9.66
N ASN A 413 -16.87 6.00 -9.44
CA ASN A 413 -17.57 4.74 -9.78
C ASN A 413 -17.07 3.49 -9.01
N GLU A 414 -16.57 3.67 -7.77
CA GLU A 414 -16.10 2.59 -6.89
C GLU A 414 -14.94 1.76 -7.52
N ILE A 415 -14.11 2.37 -8.36
CA ILE A 415 -12.98 1.68 -9.02
C ILE A 415 -11.82 1.48 -8.06
N SER A 416 -11.58 2.45 -7.19
CA SER A 416 -10.47 2.45 -6.23
C SER A 416 -10.76 1.45 -5.10
N ALA A 417 -12.01 1.44 -4.60
CA ALA A 417 -12.51 0.40 -3.71
C ALA A 417 -12.39 -1.01 -4.34
N LEU A 418 -12.64 -1.15 -5.65
CA LEU A 418 -12.51 -2.44 -6.34
C LEU A 418 -11.04 -2.89 -6.38
N VAL A 419 -10.12 -1.97 -6.70
CA VAL A 419 -8.67 -2.25 -6.69
C VAL A 419 -8.23 -2.75 -5.31
N VAL A 420 -8.60 -2.06 -4.23
CA VAL A 420 -8.24 -2.51 -2.87
C VAL A 420 -8.83 -3.88 -2.54
N VAL A 421 -10.11 -4.14 -2.86
CA VAL A 421 -10.72 -5.47 -2.67
C VAL A 421 -9.96 -6.57 -3.44
N ARG A 422 -9.58 -6.33 -4.69
CA ARG A 422 -8.82 -7.28 -5.52
C ARG A 422 -7.41 -7.52 -4.98
N LEU A 423 -6.73 -6.48 -4.50
CA LEU A 423 -5.40 -6.62 -3.88
C LEU A 423 -5.46 -7.38 -2.55
N VAL A 424 -6.49 -7.18 -1.72
CA VAL A 424 -6.75 -8.01 -0.54
C VAL A 424 -6.99 -9.47 -0.93
N MET A 425 -7.83 -9.75 -1.94
CA MET A 425 -8.04 -11.11 -2.47
C MET A 425 -6.72 -11.75 -2.95
N ARG A 426 -5.85 -10.98 -3.62
CA ARG A 426 -4.53 -11.44 -4.08
C ARG A 426 -3.59 -11.80 -2.92
N VAL A 427 -3.63 -11.05 -1.81
CA VAL A 427 -2.92 -11.40 -0.57
C VAL A 427 -3.49 -12.69 0.02
N LEU A 428 -4.82 -12.81 0.17
CA LEU A 428 -5.49 -13.99 0.72
C LEU A 428 -5.16 -15.26 -0.08
N ALA A 429 -5.24 -15.20 -1.41
CA ALA A 429 -4.86 -16.30 -2.29
C ALA A 429 -3.37 -16.65 -2.24
N GLY A 430 -2.51 -15.68 -1.91
CA GLY A 430 -1.09 -15.93 -1.64
C GLY A 430 -0.86 -16.71 -0.33
N ILE A 431 -1.54 -16.31 0.74
CA ILE A 431 -1.53 -17.01 2.04
C ILE A 431 -2.02 -18.46 1.87
N ASP A 432 -3.14 -18.64 1.16
CA ASP A 432 -3.79 -19.94 0.94
C ASP A 432 -2.88 -20.93 0.20
N ARG A 433 -2.03 -20.45 -0.72
CA ARG A 433 -1.02 -21.24 -1.47
C ARG A 433 0.27 -21.51 -0.72
N ALA A 434 0.53 -20.80 0.38
CA ALA A 434 1.75 -20.96 1.18
C ALA A 434 1.66 -22.08 2.23
N ARG A 435 0.48 -22.70 2.37
CA ARG A 435 0.15 -23.75 3.34
C ARG A 435 0.32 -25.15 2.75
#